data_AF-A0A151R5D7-F1
#
_entry.id   AF-A0A151R5D7-F1
#
_cell.length_a   1.000
_cell.length_b   1.000
_cell.length_c   1.000
_cell.angle_alpha   90.00
_cell.angle_beta   90.00
_cell.angle_gamma   90.00
#
_symmetry.space_group_name_H-M   'P 1'
#
loop_
_entity.id
_entity.type
_entity.pdbx_description
1 polymer ?
#
loop_
_entity_poly.entity_id
_entity_poly.type
_entity_poly.pdbx_seq_one_letter_code
_entity_poly.pdbx_strand_id
1 'polypeptide(L)'
;FPNKYIMDSTIKEFHIKNHVEFKKRIDIGHIVAYCPKEGCSWYYRAYFCKNGMWEIRSLPHPHTCAVEVISQDHAMLDPKKIAKYIM
;
A
#
# COMPACT_ATOMS: atom_id res chain seq x y z
N PHE A 1 -1.77 -17.45 -2.95
CA PHE A 1 -2.89 -16.85 -3.72
C PHE A 1 -3.15 -17.65 -4.99
N PRO A 2 -4.42 -18.02 -5.26
CA PRO A 2 -4.77 -18.88 -6.40
C PRO A 2 -4.47 -18.26 -7.77
N ASN A 3 -4.55 -16.93 -7.88
CA ASN A 3 -4.15 -16.20 -9.08
C ASN A 3 -3.69 -14.77 -8.72
N LYS A 4 -3.07 -14.10 -9.70
CA LYS A 4 -2.60 -12.71 -9.59
C LYS A 4 -3.71 -11.72 -9.25
N TYR A 5 -4.92 -11.92 -9.76
CA TYR A 5 -6.03 -10.99 -9.61
C TYR A 5 -6.49 -10.89 -8.15
N ILE A 6 -6.66 -12.03 -7.48
CA ILE A 6 -7.05 -12.07 -6.05
C ILE A 6 -5.99 -11.39 -5.19
N MET A 7 -4.71 -11.65 -5.47
CA MET A 7 -3.61 -10.99 -4.78
C MET A 7 -3.63 -9.46 -5.01
N ASP A 8 -3.82 -9.02 -6.26
CA ASP A 8 -3.87 -7.59 -6.61
C ASP A 8 -5.03 -6.86 -5.93
N SER A 9 -6.22 -7.47 -5.91
CA SER A 9 -7.40 -6.92 -5.23
C SER A 9 -7.18 -6.79 -3.73
N THR A 10 -6.68 -7.84 -3.08
CA THR A 10 -6.42 -7.83 -1.63
C THR A 10 -5.46 -6.69 -1.25
N ILE A 11 -4.43 -6.50 -2.06
CA ILE A 11 -3.43 -5.46 -1.83
C ILE A 11 -4.03 -4.08 -2.07
N LYS A 12 -4.82 -3.90 -3.13
CA LYS A 12 -5.56 -2.64 -3.36
C LYS A 12 -6.49 -2.29 -2.20
N GLU A 13 -7.27 -3.25 -1.71
CA GLU A 13 -8.17 -3.05 -0.57
C GLU A 13 -7.42 -2.62 0.69
N PHE A 14 -6.26 -3.25 0.97
CA PHE A 14 -5.39 -2.82 2.06
C PHE A 14 -4.96 -1.36 1.92
N HIS A 15 -4.54 -0.95 0.72
CA HIS A 15 -4.07 0.42 0.46
C HIS A 15 -5.20 1.46 0.54
N ILE A 16 -6.39 1.13 0.02
CA ILE A 16 -7.58 1.97 0.13
C ILE A 16 -7.96 2.17 1.60
N LYS A 17 -8.02 1.10 2.39
CA LYS A 17 -8.37 1.16 3.83
C LYS A 17 -7.38 1.98 4.65
N ASN A 18 -6.11 1.93 4.30
CA ASN A 18 -5.04 2.62 5.02
C ASN A 18 -4.69 3.99 4.42
N HIS A 19 -5.42 4.45 3.39
CA HIS A 19 -5.16 5.72 2.69
C HIS A 19 -3.70 5.88 2.22
N VAL A 20 -3.09 4.79 1.76
CA VAL A 20 -1.70 4.75 1.29
C VAL A 20 -1.63 4.40 -0.18
N GLU A 21 -0.71 5.03 -0.90
CA GLU A 21 -0.46 4.73 -2.31
C GLU A 21 0.67 3.70 -2.47
N PHE A 22 0.61 2.92 -3.54
CA PHE A 22 1.69 2.03 -3.95
C PHE A 22 1.88 2.03 -5.46
N LYS A 23 3.12 1.77 -5.87
CA LYS A 23 3.48 1.49 -7.27
C LYS A 23 3.84 0.02 -7.41
N LYS A 24 3.57 -0.53 -8.59
CA LYS A 24 3.89 -1.92 -8.94
C LYS A 24 4.92 -1.97 -10.05
N ARG A 25 5.88 -2.85 -9.89
CA ARG A 25 6.86 -3.25 -10.88
C ARG A 25 6.72 -4.75 -11.14
N ILE A 26 6.68 -5.13 -12.41
CA ILE A 26 6.61 -6.53 -12.83
C ILE A 26 8.00 -6.89 -13.34
N ASP A 27 8.60 -7.92 -12.75
CA ASP A 27 9.88 -8.47 -13.19
C ASP A 27 9.68 -9.95 -13.58
N ILE A 28 10.71 -10.55 -14.18
CA ILE A 28 10.65 -11.94 -14.63
C ILE A 28 10.48 -12.85 -13.40
N GLY A 29 9.35 -13.57 -13.35
CA GLY A 29 9.02 -14.53 -12.29
C GLY A 29 8.54 -13.92 -10.96
N HIS A 30 8.47 -12.59 -10.83
CA HIS A 30 7.99 -11.95 -9.60
C HIS A 30 7.40 -10.56 -9.81
N ILE A 31 6.58 -10.15 -8.85
CA ILE A 31 5.95 -8.84 -8.78
C ILE A 31 6.48 -8.16 -7.52
N VAL A 32 6.95 -6.93 -7.66
CA VAL A 32 7.29 -6.06 -6.55
C VAL A 32 6.25 -4.96 -6.52
N ALA A 33 5.72 -4.64 -5.33
CA ALA A 33 5.07 -3.36 -5.16
C ALA A 33 5.60 -2.67 -3.92
N TYR A 34 5.67 -1.34 -4.00
CA TYR A 34 6.41 -0.51 -3.06
C TYR A 34 5.71 0.83 -2.90
N CYS A 35 5.96 1.48 -1.77
CA CYS A 35 5.43 2.81 -1.53
C CYS A 35 6.29 3.83 -2.30
N PRO A 36 5.69 4.75 -3.07
CA PRO A 36 6.46 5.75 -3.81
C PRO A 36 6.98 6.90 -2.93
N LYS A 37 6.56 6.99 -1.66
CA LYS A 37 6.99 8.05 -0.74
C LYS A 37 8.45 7.83 -0.34
N GLU A 38 9.27 8.88 -0.47
CA GLU A 38 10.66 8.86 -0.01
C GLU A 38 10.71 8.60 1.50
N GLY A 39 11.67 7.78 1.93
CA GLY A 39 11.79 7.33 3.32
C GLY A 39 10.80 6.24 3.75
N CYS A 40 9.92 5.77 2.85
CA CYS A 40 9.05 4.63 3.13
C CYS A 40 9.70 3.31 2.71
N SER A 41 9.99 2.45 3.69
CA SER A 41 10.57 1.13 3.46
C SER A 41 9.53 0.05 3.16
N TRP A 42 8.25 0.42 3.00
CA TRP A 42 7.20 -0.54 2.67
C TRP A 42 7.38 -1.06 1.25
N TYR A 43 7.46 -2.38 1.13
CA TYR A 43 7.34 -3.10 -0.12
C TYR A 43 6.85 -4.52 0.15
N TYR A 44 6.24 -5.15 -0.84
CA TYR A 44 6.02 -6.58 -0.86
C TYR A 44 6.59 -7.19 -2.14
N ARG A 45 6.94 -8.46 -2.06
CA ARG A 45 7.39 -9.24 -3.21
C ARG A 45 6.62 -10.54 -3.32
N ALA A 46 5.98 -10.74 -4.46
CA ALA A 46 5.24 -11.93 -4.78
C ALA A 46 5.89 -12.69 -5.93
N TYR A 47 5.95 -14.01 -5.82
CA TYR A 47 6.55 -14.90 -6.79
C TYR A 47 5.50 -15.84 -7.35
N PHE A 48 5.64 -16.20 -8.63
CA PHE A 48 4.88 -17.31 -9.18
C PHE A 48 5.63 -18.61 -8.94
N CYS A 49 5.03 -19.50 -8.18
CA CYS A 49 5.67 -20.74 -7.75
C CYS A 49 5.34 -21.90 -8.67
N LYS A 50 6.19 -22.94 -8.65
CA LYS A 50 6.04 -24.14 -9.49
C LYS A 50 4.75 -24.91 -9.23
N ASN A 51 4.12 -24.70 -8.07
CA ASN A 51 2.80 -25.23 -7.70
C ASN A 51 1.62 -24.49 -8.38
N GLY A 52 1.89 -23.54 -9.28
CA GLY A 52 0.86 -22.75 -9.96
C GLY A 52 0.25 -21.64 -9.11
N MET A 53 0.80 -21.38 -7.91
CA MET A 53 0.28 -20.37 -7.00
C MET A 53 1.19 -19.14 -6.91
N TRP A 54 0.59 -18.00 -6.57
CA TRP A 54 1.32 -16.79 -6.21
C TRP A 54 1.61 -16.77 -4.70
N GLU A 55 2.87 -16.63 -4.33
CA GLU A 55 3.31 -16.58 -2.94
C GLU A 55 3.98 -15.25 -2.62
N ILE A 56 3.58 -14.63 -1.51
CA ILE A 56 4.29 -13.48 -0.95
C ILE A 56 5.46 -14.04 -0.14
N ARG A 57 6.70 -13.81 -0.60
CA ARG A 57 7.91 -14.31 0.07
C ARG A 57 8.61 -13.27 0.93
N SER A 58 8.23 -12.00 0.79
CA SER A 58 8.69 -10.91 1.65
C SER A 58 7.45 -10.27 2.27
N LEU A 59 7.31 -10.44 3.58
CA LEU A 59 6.24 -9.81 4.33
C LEU A 59 6.45 -8.29 4.33
N PRO A 60 5.40 -7.50 4.08
CA PRO A 60 5.53 -6.06 4.06
C PRO A 60 5.94 -5.55 5.44
N HIS A 61 7.02 -4.78 5.47
CA HIS A 61 7.27 -3.89 6.61
C HIS A 61 6.10 -2.91 6.70
N PRO A 62 5.67 -2.48 7.90
CA PRO A 62 4.62 -1.48 8.02
C PRO A 62 4.99 -0.20 7.24
N HIS A 63 3.99 0.45 6.67
CA HIS A 63 4.20 1.75 6.06
C HIS A 63 4.66 2.74 7.13
N THR A 64 5.90 3.23 7.02
CA THR A 64 6.37 4.33 7.87
C THR A 64 5.72 5.67 7.51
N CYS A 65 5.12 5.74 6.32
CA CYS A 65 4.37 6.88 5.84
C CYS A 65 2.85 6.80 6.09
N ALA A 66 2.36 5.65 6.55
CA ALA A 66 1.01 5.55 7.10
C ALA A 66 1.13 6.16 8.49
N VAL A 67 1.11 7.48 8.52
CA VAL A 67 0.99 8.23 9.77
C VAL A 67 -0.23 7.65 10.46
N GLU A 68 -0.03 6.99 11.61
CA GLU A 68 -1.13 6.90 12.58
C GLU A 68 -1.64 8.33 12.70
N VAL A 69 -2.91 8.57 12.37
CA VAL A 69 -3.57 9.88 12.52
C VAL A 69 -3.76 10.17 14.02
N ILE A 70 -2.71 9.96 14.80
CA ILE A 70 -2.51 10.28 16.21
C ILE A 70 -1.00 10.56 16.39
N SER A 71 -0.45 11.47 15.60
CA SER A 71 0.72 12.22 16.07
C SER A 71 0.47 13.69 15.80
N GLN A 72 0.58 14.45 16.87
CA GLN A 72 0.33 15.87 17.00
C GLN A 72 1.26 16.70 16.10
N ASP A 73 0.96 16.78 14.82
CA ASP A 73 1.61 17.74 13.92
C ASP A 73 0.57 18.70 13.36
N HIS A 74 0.37 19.79 14.11
CA HIS A 74 -0.33 20.98 13.65
C HIS A 74 0.47 21.62 12.52
N ALA A 75 0.32 21.18 11.26
CA ALA A 75 0.92 21.93 10.16
C ALA A 75 0.25 21.84 8.78
N MET A 76 -0.60 20.85 8.46
CA MET A 76 -1.16 20.78 7.09
C MET A 76 -2.63 20.31 7.02
N LEU A 77 -3.50 20.91 7.84
CA LEU A 77 -4.90 21.02 7.46
C LEU A 77 -5.02 22.18 6.48
N ASP A 78 -5.18 21.89 5.18
CA ASP A 78 -5.63 22.86 4.18
C ASP A 78 -6.88 23.59 4.69
N PRO A 79 -6.84 24.91 4.99
CA PRO A 79 -7.99 25.65 5.50
C PRO A 79 -9.16 25.78 4.51
N LYS A 80 -9.05 25.22 3.31
CA LYS A 80 -10.02 25.41 2.21
C LYS A 80 -11.02 24.27 2.01
N LYS A 81 -11.12 23.30 2.94
CA LYS A 81 -12.13 22.22 2.84
C LYS A 81 -13.08 22.07 4.04
N ILE A 82 -13.06 22.98 5.02
CA ILE A 82 -14.12 23.06 6.04
C ILE A 82 -15.13 24.14 5.63
N ALA A 83 -15.84 23.90 4.55
CA ALA A 83 -16.95 24.74 4.12
C ALA A 83 -18.04 23.87 3.47
N LYS A 84 -18.61 22.95 4.25
CA LYS A 84 -20.00 22.49 4.09
C LYS A 84 -20.32 21.52 5.22
N TYR A 85 -21.51 21.67 5.80
CA TYR A 85 -22.07 20.95 6.94
C TYR A 85 -21.77 21.56 8.32
N ILE A 86 -22.13 22.84 8.46
CA ILE A 86 -22.92 23.25 9.64
C ILE A 86 -24.13 24.02 9.09
N MET A 87 -25.29 23.38 9.07
CA MET A 87 -26.59 24.02 9.27
C MET A 87 -27.08 23.57 10.64
#